data_AF-A0ABD6CDH6-F1
#
_entry.id   AF-A0ABD6CDH6-F1
#
_cell.length_a   1.000
_cell.length_b   1.000
_cell.length_c   1.000
_cell.angle_alpha   90.00
_cell.angle_beta   90.00
_cell.angle_gamma   90.00
#
_symmetry.space_group_name_H-M   'P 1'
#
loop_
_entity.id
_entity.type
_entity.pdbx_description
1 polymer ?
#
loop_
_entity_poly.entity_id
_entity_poly.type
_entity_poly.pdbx_seq_one_letter_code
_entity_poly.pdbx_strand_id
1 'polypeptide(L)' 'MEDEAWQSIDIIKNKQGKPHVLQQKVKVYTSGMTEESAGYTKPLLEHRLVPLEKLTK' A
#
# COMPACT_ATOMS: atom_id res chain seq x y z
N MET A 1 15.42 -1.72 6.23
CA MET A 1 14.93 -1.77 4.84
C MET A 1 13.54 -1.18 4.89
N GLU A 2 13.40 0.10 4.59
CA GLU A 2 12.10 0.80 4.61
C GLU A 2 11.38 0.45 3.31
N ASP A 3 10.53 -0.58 3.35
CA ASP A 3 9.73 -0.97 2.18
C ASP A 3 8.56 0.01 2.02
N GLU A 4 8.85 1.18 1.47
CA GLU A 4 7.88 2.26 1.23
C GLU A 4 7.39 2.29 -0.23
N ALA A 5 7.23 1.13 -0.87
CA ALA A 5 6.76 1.03 -2.24
C ALA A 5 5.23 0.79 -2.33
N TRP A 6 4.60 1.35 -3.36
CA TRP A 6 3.20 1.05 -3.69
C TRP A 6 3.12 -0.34 -4.33
N GLN A 7 2.32 -1.23 -3.76
CA GLN A 7 2.09 -2.57 -4.27
C GLN A 7 0.71 -2.67 -4.91
N SER A 8 0.65 -3.28 -6.10
CA SER A 8 -0.62 -3.55 -6.78
C SER A 8 -1.25 -4.81 -6.20
N ILE A 9 -2.43 -4.67 -5.60
CA ILE A 9 -3.10 -5.75 -4.87
C ILE A 9 -4.23 -6.37 -5.69
N ASP A 10 -5.00 -5.54 -6.40
CA ASP A 10 -6.20 -6.00 -7.11
C ASP A 10 -6.53 -5.11 -8.32
N ILE A 11 -7.40 -5.59 -9.21
CA ILE A 11 -7.95 -4.84 -10.35
C ILE A 11 -9.45 -4.73 -10.17
N ILE A 12 -9.92 -3.55 -9.78
CA ILE A 12 -11.34 -3.27 -9.58
C ILE A 12 -11.91 -2.41 -10.70
N LYS A 13 -13.16 -2.65 -11.05
CA LYS A 13 -13.91 -1.81 -11.99
C LYS A 13 -14.60 -0.69 -11.20
N ASN A 14 -14.48 0.55 -11.67
CA ASN A 14 -15.23 1.65 -11.08
C ASN A 14 -16.73 1.55 -11.43
N LYS A 15 -17.57 2.44 -10.89
CA LYS A 15 -19.02 2.47 -11.17
C LYS A 15 -19.39 2.66 -12.65
N GLN A 16 -18.44 3.05 -13.49
CA GLN A 16 -18.60 3.22 -14.94
C GLN A 16 -18.02 2.02 -15.73
N GLY A 17 -17.59 0.95 -15.05
CA GLY A 17 -17.01 -0.24 -15.67
C GLY A 17 -15.55 -0.11 -16.09
N LYS A 18 -14.88 1.03 -15.83
CA LYS A 18 -13.48 1.26 -16.24
C LYS A 18 -12.50 0.56 -15.27
N PRO A 19 -11.49 -0.16 -15.76
CA PRO A 19 -10.54 -0.89 -14.93
C PRO A 19 -9.59 0.07 -14.19
N HIS A 20 -9.46 -0.14 -12.88
CA HIS A 20 -8.54 0.55 -12.00
C HIS A 20 -7.75 -0.48 -11.21
N VAL A 21 -6.47 -0.20 -10.96
CA VAL A 21 -5.62 -0.99 -10.08
C VAL A 21 -5.71 -0.42 -8.67
N LEU A 22 -6.08 -1.28 -7.73
CA LEU A 22 -6.00 -0.99 -6.30
C LEU A 22 -4.54 -1.16 -5.88
N GLN A 23 -3.94 -0.06 -5.46
CA GLN A 23 -2.60 -0.07 -4.90
C GLN A 23 -2.66 0.22 -3.41
N GLN A 24 -1.85 -0.52 -2.65
CA GLN A 24 -1.71 -0.38 -1.23
C GLN A 24 -0.25 -0.07 -0.90
N LYS A 25 -0.03 0.91 -0.01
CA LYS A 25 1.26 1.18 0.60
C LYS A 25 1.16 0.90 2.09
N VAL A 26 2.08 0.09 2.59
CA VAL A 26 2.18 -0.25 4.01
C VAL A 26 3.48 0.36 4.52
N LYS A 27 3.38 1.27 5.48
CA LYS A 27 4.56 1.84 6.14
C LYS A 27 4.65 1.28 7.55
N VAL A 28 5.72 0.52 7.78
CA VAL A 28 6.05 -0.05 9.09
C VAL A 28 7.20 0.77 9.68
N TYR A 29 6.96 1.43 10.80
CA TYR A 29 8.00 2.15 11.52
C TYR A 29 8.73 1.20 12.45
N THR A 30 9.93 0.75 12.06
CA THR A 30 10.86 0.03 12.93
C THR A 30 11.79 1.02 13.63
N SER A 31 11.25 2.02 14.32
CA SER A 31 12.07 2.91 15.15
C SER A 31 12.25 2.27 16.52
N GLY A 32 13.45 1.71 16.75
CA GLY A 32 13.95 1.29 18.05
C GLY A 32 13.92 -0.22 18.27
N MET A 33 14.91 -0.92 17.73
CA MET A 33 15.30 -2.22 18.29
C MET A 33 16.00 -1.98 19.64
N THR A 34 15.22 -1.89 20.71
CA THR A 34 15.66 -2.26 22.06
C THR A 34 14.70 -3.30 22.59
N GLU A 35 15.27 -4.35 23.17
CA GLU A 35 14.79 -5.73 23.27
C GLU A 35 13.58 -5.96 24.20
N GLU A 36 12.88 -4.91 24.66
CA GLU A 36 11.98 -5.03 25.83
C GLU A 36 10.56 -4.47 25.64
N SER A 37 10.10 -4.23 24.43
CA SER A 37 8.66 -3.97 24.22
C SER A 37 8.19 -4.44 22.86
N ALA A 38 7.39 -5.51 22.86
CA ALA A 38 6.51 -5.92 21.78
C ALA A 38 5.37 -4.90 21.57
N GLY A 39 5.73 -3.63 21.40
CA GLY A 39 4.80 -2.58 21.02
C GLY A 39 4.55 -2.71 19.53
N TYR A 40 3.45 -3.38 19.17
CA TYR A 40 2.93 -3.39 17.80
C TYR A 40 2.75 -1.95 17.32
N THR A 41 3.76 -1.39 16.67
CA THR A 41 3.64 -0.10 16.00
C THR A 41 2.57 -0.24 14.93
N LYS A 42 1.49 0.53 15.06
CA LYS A 42 0.35 0.46 14.14
C LYS A 42 0.87 0.72 12.72
N PRO A 43 0.72 -0.24 11.78
CA PRO A 43 1.13 -0.01 10.40
C PRO A 43 0.27 1.11 9.82
N LEU A 44 0.90 2.07 9.15
CA LEU A 44 0.17 3.04 8.36
C LEU A 44 -0.18 2.39 7.02
N LEU A 45 -1.48 2.30 6.73
CA LEU A 45 -1.99 1.69 5.51
C LEU A 45 -2.63 2.77 4.64
N GLU A 46 -2.07 2.99 3.46
CA GLU A 46 -2.61 3.92 2.47
C GLU A 46 -3.14 3.14 1.26
N HIS A 47 -4.29 3.54 0.75
CA HIS A 47 -4.89 2.95 -0.45
C HIS A 47 -5.08 4.02 -1.52
N ARG A 48 -4.83 3.65 -2.77
CA ARG A 48 -5.16 4.49 -3.92
C ARG A 48 -5.65 3.65 -5.10
N LEU A 49 -6.50 4.26 -5.91
CA LEU A 49 -6.95 3.70 -7.17
C LEU A 49 -6.26 4.39 -8.33
N VAL A 50 -5.59 3.59 -9.16
CA VAL A 50 -4.87 4.09 -10.33
C VAL A 50 -5.55 3.56 -11.59
N PRO A 51 -5.92 4.41 -12.56
CA PRO A 51 -6.45 3.93 -13.84
C PRO A 51 -5.43 3.00 -14.51
N LEU A 52 -5.89 1.85 -15.02
CA LEU A 52 -5.00 0.87 -15.65
C LEU A 52 -4.20 1.49 -16.81
N GLU A 53 -4.81 2.44 -17.54
CA GLU A 53 -4.22 3.20 -18.64
C GLU A 53 -2.93 3.96 -18.25
N LYS A 54 -2.75 4.29 -16.96
CA LYS A 54 -1.55 4.98 -16.47
C LYS A 54 -0.40 4.03 -16.10
N LEU A 55 -0.65 2.73 -16.02
CA LEU A 55 0.34 1.73 -15.60
C LEU A 55 0.92 0.93 -16.78
N THR A 56 0.22 0.87 -17.92
CA THR A 56 0.60 0.07 -19.09
C THR A 56 1.21 0.91 -20.23
N LYS A 57 2.01 1.93 -19.91
CA LYS A 57 2.63 2.78 -20.93
C LYS A 57 3.89 2.16 -21.53
#